data_AF-A0A368F941-F1
#
_entry.id   AF-A0A368F941-F1
#
_cell.length_a   1.000
_cell.length_b   1.000
_cell.length_c   1.000
_cell.angle_alpha   90.00
_cell.angle_beta   90.00
_cell.angle_gamma   90.00
#
_symmetry.space_group_name_H-M   'P 1'
#
loop_
_entity.id
_entity.type
_entity.pdbx_description
1 polymer ?
#
loop_
_entity_poly.entity_id
_entity_poly.type
_entity_poly.pdbx_seq_one_letter_code
_entity_poly.pdbx_strand_id
1 'polypeptide(L)'
;MANTLRLIPHLHWILVEDANETVSYVWKILERSSIPFTYLATATEKGYPRNLPFFDFCEFIKSRGWFQRTVALRHLRNESASLMRGYSSGVVYFADDDNSYDIRLFTEYIRNVKRLGLWAVGLSGRKPVEYPVVANGTVIRFEAWMPSRLFATDMAGFAVNLNVILNSTAEFGKGCRKGFNSPETCFLSDLGFQREDIEPFGWQSNEEENEVLVWHTKTVSMKFNRTSKPIPYAFEYQREEVEKRNKKT
;
A
#
# COMPACT_ATOMS: atom_id res chain seq x y z
N MET A 1 -5.81 9.43 -4.67
CA MET A 1 -4.62 8.71 -5.15
C MET A 1 -4.12 9.14 -6.53
N ALA A 2 -4.81 8.85 -7.65
CA ALA A 2 -4.26 9.12 -9.00
C ALA A 2 -3.83 10.58 -9.24
N ASN A 3 -4.59 11.56 -8.74
CA ASN A 3 -4.23 12.98 -8.82
C ASN A 3 -2.94 13.34 -8.08
N THR A 4 -2.60 12.61 -7.01
CA THR A 4 -1.32 12.76 -6.30
C THR A 4 -0.21 12.09 -7.11
N LEU A 5 -0.43 10.83 -7.53
CA LEU A 5 0.61 10.04 -8.17
C LEU A 5 1.08 10.62 -9.51
N ARG A 6 0.19 11.27 -10.27
CA ARG A 6 0.55 11.90 -11.54
C ARG A 6 1.54 13.07 -11.41
N LEU A 7 1.72 13.61 -10.20
CA LEU A 7 2.67 14.69 -9.93
C LEU A 7 4.10 14.15 -9.73
N ILE A 8 4.26 12.82 -9.67
CA ILE A 8 5.52 12.17 -9.33
C ILE A 8 6.19 11.71 -10.63
N PRO A 9 7.36 12.26 -11.01
CA PRO A 9 8.08 11.84 -12.22
C PRO A 9 8.66 10.44 -12.05
N HIS A 10 8.83 9.67 -13.12
CA HIS A 10 9.46 8.32 -13.05
C HIS A 10 8.80 7.41 -12.00
N LEU A 11 7.47 7.32 -12.06
CA LEU A 11 6.67 6.41 -11.24
C LEU A 11 5.99 5.40 -12.17
N HIS A 12 5.98 4.13 -11.75
CA HIS A 12 5.18 3.08 -12.39
C HIS A 12 4.19 2.53 -11.38
N TRP A 13 2.90 2.59 -11.70
CA TRP A 13 1.83 2.18 -10.80
C TRP A 13 1.39 0.74 -11.10
N ILE A 14 1.69 -0.19 -10.18
CA ILE A 14 1.14 -1.55 -10.24
C ILE A 14 -0.16 -1.57 -9.44
N LEU A 15 -1.29 -1.64 -10.14
CA LEU A 15 -2.61 -1.77 -9.52
C LEU A 15 -3.07 -3.22 -9.61
N VAL A 16 -3.43 -3.80 -8.47
CA VAL A 16 -3.93 -5.17 -8.38
C VAL A 16 -5.34 -5.17 -7.79
N GLU A 17 -6.32 -5.51 -8.60
CA GLU A 17 -7.72 -5.59 -8.19
C GLU A 17 -8.01 -6.93 -7.50
N ASP A 18 -8.73 -6.88 -6.37
CA ASP A 18 -9.24 -8.07 -5.67
C ASP A 18 -10.53 -8.58 -6.34
N ALA A 19 -10.38 -9.08 -7.57
CA ALA A 19 -11.43 -9.67 -8.39
C ALA A 19 -10.85 -10.73 -9.32
N ASN A 20 -11.70 -11.59 -9.91
CA ASN A 20 -11.26 -12.60 -10.88
C ASN A 20 -10.81 -11.99 -12.22
N GLU A 21 -11.31 -10.80 -12.55
CA GLU A 21 -11.06 -10.09 -13.81
C GLU A 21 -10.99 -8.59 -13.55
N THR A 22 -10.31 -7.87 -14.44
CA THR A 22 -10.22 -6.41 -14.39
C THR A 22 -11.53 -5.77 -14.80
N VAL A 23 -11.93 -4.68 -14.15
CA VAL A 23 -13.11 -3.91 -14.54
C VAL A 23 -12.79 -2.73 -15.46
N SER A 24 -13.63 -2.52 -16.49
CA SER A 24 -13.44 -1.45 -17.50
C SER A 24 -13.38 -0.04 -16.89
N TYR A 25 -14.07 0.21 -15.78
CA TYR A 25 -14.05 1.53 -15.15
C TYR A 25 -12.69 1.88 -14.54
N VAL A 26 -12.07 0.93 -13.83
CA VAL A 26 -10.73 1.14 -13.26
C VAL A 26 -9.71 1.32 -14.38
N TRP A 27 -9.84 0.56 -15.48
CA TRP A 27 -9.04 0.77 -16.70
C TRP A 27 -9.13 2.21 -17.20
N LYS A 28 -10.35 2.75 -17.35
CA LYS A 28 -10.57 4.15 -17.80
C LYS A 28 -9.96 5.17 -16.84
N ILE A 29 -9.98 4.93 -15.52
CA ILE A 29 -9.27 5.79 -14.56
C ILE A 29 -7.76 5.77 -14.82
N LEU A 30 -7.18 4.58 -14.99
CA LEU A 30 -5.76 4.40 -15.23
C LEU A 30 -5.31 5.08 -16.52
N GLU A 31 -6.04 4.92 -17.62
CA GLU A 31 -5.76 5.61 -18.88
C GLU A 31 -5.78 7.13 -18.73
N ARG A 32 -6.83 7.68 -18.11
CA ARG A 32 -6.96 9.13 -17.90
C ARG A 32 -5.90 9.70 -16.95
N SER A 33 -5.36 8.88 -16.05
CA SER A 33 -4.31 9.31 -15.12
C SER A 33 -3.01 9.71 -15.85
N SER A 34 -2.75 9.14 -17.03
CA SER A 34 -1.50 9.28 -17.79
C SER A 34 -0.24 8.83 -17.02
N ILE A 35 -0.41 8.04 -15.97
CA ILE A 35 0.69 7.44 -15.20
C ILE A 35 1.05 6.11 -15.89
N PRO A 36 2.33 5.79 -16.11
CA PRO A 36 2.72 4.43 -16.53
C PRO A 36 2.19 3.40 -15.51
N PHE A 37 1.46 2.39 -15.97
CA PHE A 37 0.81 1.44 -15.07
C PHE A 37 0.89 -0.01 -15.55
N THR A 38 0.78 -0.94 -14.62
CA THR A 38 0.42 -2.34 -14.84
C THR A 38 -0.89 -2.58 -14.10
N TYR A 39 -1.88 -3.17 -14.77
CA TYR A 39 -3.16 -3.49 -14.17
C TYR A 39 -3.39 -5.00 -14.17
N LEU A 40 -3.50 -5.57 -12.96
CA LEU A 40 -3.70 -6.99 -12.71
C LEU A 40 -5.03 -7.18 -11.97
N ALA A 41 -5.63 -8.37 -12.11
CA ALA A 41 -6.75 -8.80 -11.29
C ALA A 41 -6.46 -10.17 -10.69
N THR A 42 -6.72 -10.30 -9.39
CA THR A 42 -6.60 -11.58 -8.69
C THR A 42 -7.51 -11.60 -7.46
N ALA A 43 -8.45 -12.54 -7.43
CA ALA A 43 -9.25 -12.76 -6.24
C ALA A 43 -8.39 -13.34 -5.11
N THR A 44 -8.70 -12.95 -3.87
CA THR A 44 -7.98 -13.44 -2.69
C THR A 44 -8.03 -14.97 -2.53
N GLU A 45 -6.89 -15.63 -2.75
CA GLU A 45 -6.73 -17.08 -2.71
C GLU A 45 -7.14 -17.68 -1.34
N LYS A 46 -7.54 -18.95 -1.33
CA LYS A 46 -7.89 -19.68 -0.11
C LYS A 46 -6.71 -19.74 0.88
N GLY A 47 -7.02 -19.43 2.13
CA GLY A 47 -6.08 -19.45 3.25
C GLY A 47 -5.36 -18.13 3.48
N TYR A 48 -5.42 -17.19 2.54
CA TYR A 48 -5.07 -15.80 2.86
C TYR A 48 -6.09 -15.21 3.82
N PRO A 49 -5.67 -14.27 4.67
CA PRO A 49 -6.62 -13.53 5.50
C PRO A 49 -7.69 -12.87 4.62
N ARG A 50 -8.96 -12.98 5.05
CA ARG A 50 -10.09 -12.30 4.40
C ARG A 50 -10.90 -11.57 5.45
N ASN A 51 -11.60 -10.52 5.01
CA ASN A 51 -12.67 -9.96 5.82
C ASN A 51 -13.77 -11.02 5.96
N LEU A 52 -13.89 -11.63 7.14
CA LEU A 52 -15.07 -12.41 7.48
C LEU A 52 -16.07 -11.49 8.18
N PRO A 53 -17.34 -11.40 7.72
CA PRO A 53 -18.33 -10.48 8.27
C PRO A 53 -18.64 -10.70 9.75
N PHE A 54 -18.32 -11.89 10.30
CA PHE A 54 -18.52 -12.20 11.73
C PHE A 54 -17.42 -11.65 12.66
N PHE A 55 -16.28 -11.23 12.13
CA PHE A 55 -15.15 -10.70 12.92
C PHE A 55 -14.97 -9.18 12.74
N ASP A 56 -16.04 -8.46 12.40
CA ASP A 56 -16.03 -6.99 12.24
C ASP A 56 -15.81 -6.24 13.57
N PHE A 57 -15.82 -6.94 14.71
CA PHE A 57 -15.62 -6.35 16.05
C PHE A 57 -14.16 -6.02 16.36
N CYS A 58 -13.21 -6.67 15.67
CA CYS A 58 -11.79 -6.38 15.77
C CYS A 58 -11.32 -5.71 14.48
N GLU A 59 -11.50 -4.40 14.39
CA GLU A 59 -11.03 -3.58 13.26
C GLU A 59 -9.52 -3.73 12.99
N PHE A 60 -8.75 -4.18 13.98
CA PHE A 60 -7.34 -4.55 13.91
C PHE A 60 -7.02 -5.80 13.07
N ILE A 61 -8.02 -6.60 12.66
CA ILE A 61 -7.85 -7.86 11.92
C ILE A 61 -8.54 -7.79 10.55
N LYS A 62 -8.64 -6.60 9.95
CA LYS A 62 -8.98 -6.46 8.53
C LYS A 62 -7.71 -6.63 7.70
N SER A 63 -7.25 -7.87 7.58
CA SER A 63 -6.08 -8.22 6.78
C SER A 63 -6.42 -8.21 5.29
N ARG A 64 -6.46 -7.00 4.69
CA ARG A 64 -6.78 -6.79 3.27
C ARG A 64 -5.52 -6.70 2.42
N GLY A 65 -5.60 -7.12 1.17
CA GLY A 65 -4.57 -6.85 0.17
C GLY A 65 -3.32 -7.73 0.24
N TRP A 66 -3.22 -8.68 1.17
CA TRP A 66 -2.00 -9.50 1.35
C TRP A 66 -1.67 -10.26 0.07
N PHE A 67 -2.67 -10.95 -0.50
CA PHE A 67 -2.47 -11.71 -1.72
C PHE A 67 -2.19 -10.82 -2.93
N GLN A 68 -2.88 -9.68 -3.02
CA GLN A 68 -2.72 -8.72 -4.11
C GLN A 68 -1.30 -8.13 -4.12
N ARG A 69 -0.76 -7.78 -2.95
CA ARG A 69 0.64 -7.34 -2.80
C ARG A 69 1.62 -8.47 -3.19
N THR A 70 1.34 -9.71 -2.82
CA THR A 70 2.13 -10.88 -3.25
C THR A 70 2.13 -11.05 -4.78
N VAL A 71 0.97 -10.91 -5.42
CA VAL A 71 0.86 -10.98 -6.89
C VAL A 71 1.64 -9.84 -7.56
N ALA A 72 1.59 -8.62 -7.00
CA ALA A 72 2.40 -7.50 -7.48
C ALA A 72 3.91 -7.81 -7.38
N LEU A 73 4.37 -8.40 -6.27
CA LEU A 73 5.77 -8.79 -6.08
C LEU A 73 6.21 -9.86 -7.09
N ARG A 74 5.38 -10.87 -7.34
CA ARG A 74 5.65 -11.91 -8.35
C ARG A 74 5.75 -11.32 -9.76
N HIS A 75 4.80 -10.45 -10.12
CA HIS A 75 4.82 -9.77 -11.41
C HIS A 75 6.07 -8.89 -11.54
N LEU A 76 6.39 -8.12 -10.51
CA LEU A 76 7.58 -7.27 -10.48
C LEU A 76 8.88 -8.06 -10.70
N ARG A 77 9.01 -9.24 -10.07
CA ARG A 77 10.18 -10.12 -10.27
C ARG A 77 10.29 -10.62 -11.71
N ASN A 78 9.16 -10.99 -12.31
CA ASN A 78 9.14 -11.52 -13.67
C ASN A 78 9.37 -10.46 -14.75
N GLU A 79 8.84 -9.25 -14.54
CA GLU A 79 8.78 -8.18 -15.56
C GLU A 79 9.69 -6.99 -15.25
N SER A 80 10.57 -7.10 -14.26
CA SER A 80 11.42 -6.00 -13.75
C SER A 80 12.17 -5.24 -14.85
N ALA A 81 12.76 -5.94 -15.82
CA ALA A 81 13.49 -5.32 -16.92
C ALA A 81 12.61 -4.39 -17.78
N SER A 82 11.36 -4.81 -18.05
CA SER A 82 10.38 -4.01 -18.79
C SER A 82 9.91 -2.81 -17.96
N LEU A 83 9.58 -3.04 -16.69
CA LEU A 83 9.09 -2.01 -15.77
C LEU A 83 10.14 -0.92 -15.49
N MET A 84 11.42 -1.31 -15.42
CA MET A 84 12.51 -0.38 -15.14
C MET A 84 12.86 0.52 -16.32
N ARG A 85 12.44 0.22 -17.56
CA ARG A 85 12.61 1.10 -18.74
C ARG A 85 14.03 1.70 -18.88
N GLY A 86 15.06 0.95 -18.52
CA GLY A 86 16.46 1.38 -18.57
C GLY A 86 16.97 2.19 -17.38
N TYR A 87 16.17 2.43 -16.33
CA TYR A 87 16.64 2.99 -15.07
C TYR A 87 17.54 1.99 -14.33
N SER A 88 18.58 2.49 -13.65
CA SER A 88 19.58 1.67 -12.95
C SER A 88 19.20 1.31 -11.52
N SER A 89 18.19 1.96 -10.95
CA SER A 89 17.72 1.75 -9.57
C SER A 89 16.23 2.06 -9.47
N GLY A 90 15.57 1.39 -8.52
CA GLY A 90 14.16 1.55 -8.23
C GLY A 90 13.85 1.28 -6.76
N VAL A 91 12.69 1.73 -6.31
CA VAL A 91 12.20 1.51 -4.95
C VAL A 91 10.76 1.04 -5.03
N VAL A 92 10.42 0.05 -4.21
CA VAL A 92 9.07 -0.51 -4.09
C VAL A 92 8.41 0.09 -2.85
N TYR A 93 7.24 0.69 -3.07
CA TYR A 93 6.40 1.27 -2.01
C TYR A 93 4.99 0.70 -2.10
N PHE A 94 4.44 0.26 -0.96
CA PHE A 94 3.08 -0.27 -0.88
C PHE A 94 2.12 0.84 -0.46
N ALA A 95 1.28 1.28 -1.39
CA ALA A 95 0.34 2.36 -1.17
C ALA A 95 -1.10 1.85 -1.27
N ASP A 96 -1.81 1.84 -0.14
CA ASP A 96 -3.25 1.53 -0.07
C ASP A 96 -4.07 2.68 -0.68
N ASP A 97 -5.25 2.37 -1.21
CA ASP A 97 -6.02 3.28 -2.08
C ASP A 97 -6.78 4.38 -1.32
N ASP A 98 -6.97 4.21 -0.02
CA ASP A 98 -7.69 5.10 0.89
C ASP A 98 -6.79 6.04 1.71
N ASN A 99 -5.48 5.80 1.67
CA ASN A 99 -4.47 6.60 2.36
C ASN A 99 -4.25 7.96 1.69
N SER A 100 -3.69 8.89 2.45
CA SER A 100 -3.35 10.24 1.98
C SER A 100 -1.85 10.45 1.97
N TYR A 101 -1.33 10.96 0.85
CA TYR A 101 0.12 11.06 0.61
C TYR A 101 0.50 12.49 0.22
N ASP A 102 1.47 13.06 0.93
CA ASP A 102 2.17 14.27 0.48
C ASP A 102 3.12 13.89 -0.67
N ILE A 103 3.26 14.76 -1.67
CA ILE A 103 4.20 14.54 -2.78
C ILE A 103 5.64 14.46 -2.30
N ARG A 104 5.97 15.15 -1.20
CA ARG A 104 7.30 15.18 -0.58
C ARG A 104 7.74 13.80 -0.10
N LEU A 105 6.80 12.95 0.31
CA LEU A 105 7.09 11.56 0.65
C LEU A 105 7.84 10.85 -0.49
N PHE A 106 7.44 11.09 -1.73
CA PHE A 106 8.01 10.44 -2.90
C PHE A 106 9.30 11.09 -3.37
N THR A 107 9.44 12.41 -3.24
CA THR A 107 10.61 13.15 -3.70
C THR A 107 11.74 13.17 -2.67
N GLU A 108 11.41 13.24 -1.38
CA GLU A 108 12.37 13.41 -0.28
C GLU A 108 12.68 12.10 0.43
N TYR A 109 11.72 11.17 0.57
CA TYR A 109 11.95 9.91 1.31
C TYR A 109 12.11 8.71 0.36
N ILE A 110 11.02 8.27 -0.30
CA ILE A 110 10.97 7.00 -1.05
C ILE A 110 12.11 6.88 -2.07
N ARG A 111 12.36 7.90 -2.88
CA ARG A 111 13.42 7.85 -3.92
C ARG A 111 14.84 7.74 -3.36
N ASN A 112 15.04 8.12 -2.11
CA ASN A 112 16.35 8.16 -1.48
C ASN A 112 16.70 6.88 -0.72
N VAL A 113 15.75 5.96 -0.54
CA VAL A 113 15.94 4.66 0.11
C VAL A 113 17.01 3.82 -0.60
N LYS A 114 18.04 3.40 0.15
CA LYS A 114 19.13 2.57 -0.37
C LYS A 114 18.88 1.08 -0.20
N ARG A 115 18.27 0.68 0.92
CA ARG A 115 17.90 -0.70 1.25
C ARG A 115 16.51 -0.75 1.88
N LEU A 116 16.32 -0.16 3.06
CA LEU A 116 15.07 -0.16 3.81
C LEU A 116 14.86 1.20 4.48
N GLY A 117 13.93 1.99 3.97
CA GLY A 117 13.57 3.28 4.55
C GLY A 117 12.30 3.19 5.37
N LEU A 118 12.32 3.74 6.59
CA LEU A 118 11.13 3.87 7.45
C LEU A 118 10.91 5.33 7.88
N TRP A 119 9.65 5.72 8.05
CA TRP A 119 9.25 7.07 8.48
C TRP A 119 7.98 7.04 9.33
N ALA A 120 7.58 8.21 9.83
CA ALA A 120 6.36 8.40 10.60
C ALA A 120 5.09 8.30 9.73
N VAL A 121 4.03 7.69 10.28
CA VAL A 121 2.70 7.57 9.66
C VAL A 121 1.66 8.18 10.57
N GLY A 122 0.92 9.16 10.04
CA GLY A 122 -0.18 9.82 10.75
C GLY A 122 -1.44 8.96 10.81
N LEU A 123 -2.21 9.12 11.89
CA LEU A 123 -3.51 8.46 12.12
C LEU A 123 -3.45 6.92 12.06
N SER A 124 -2.29 6.34 12.37
CA SER A 124 -2.08 4.89 12.36
C SER A 124 -2.15 4.28 13.76
N GLY A 125 -2.50 2.99 13.85
CA GLY A 125 -2.46 2.22 15.11
C GLY A 125 -3.30 2.78 16.27
N ARG A 126 -4.35 3.56 15.98
CA ARG A 126 -5.14 4.35 16.95
C ARG A 126 -4.33 5.40 17.71
N LYS A 127 -3.21 5.85 17.14
CA LYS A 127 -2.42 6.98 17.62
C LYS A 127 -2.51 8.14 16.62
N PRO A 128 -2.25 9.39 17.06
CA PRO A 128 -2.10 10.51 16.12
C PRO A 128 -0.97 10.28 15.12
N VAL A 129 0.10 9.60 15.55
CA VAL A 129 1.25 9.24 14.72
C VAL A 129 1.90 7.97 15.27
N GLU A 130 2.36 7.10 14.37
CA GLU A 130 3.30 6.01 14.65
C GLU A 130 4.64 6.31 14.01
N TYR A 131 5.76 6.08 14.70
CA TYR A 131 7.08 6.44 14.17
C TYR A 131 8.24 5.63 14.78
N PRO A 132 9.35 5.47 14.03
CA PRO A 132 10.60 4.96 14.58
C PRO A 132 11.23 5.99 15.52
N VAL A 133 11.68 5.54 16.69
CA VAL A 133 12.48 6.36 17.61
C VAL A 133 13.95 6.14 17.31
N VAL A 134 14.64 7.22 16.98
CA VAL A 134 16.02 7.19 16.49
C VAL A 134 16.96 7.77 17.54
N ALA A 135 18.10 7.11 17.75
CA ALA A 135 19.21 7.63 18.53
C ALA A 135 20.51 7.38 17.76
N ASN A 136 21.34 8.43 17.63
CA ASN A 136 22.61 8.38 16.89
C ASN A 136 22.46 7.85 15.45
N GLY A 137 21.36 8.21 14.78
CA GLY A 137 21.07 7.76 13.41
C GLY A 137 20.53 6.33 13.27
N THR A 138 20.36 5.61 14.38
CA THR A 138 19.85 4.22 14.38
C THR A 138 18.49 4.13 15.06
N VAL A 139 17.59 3.31 14.52
CA VAL A 139 16.28 3.04 15.13
C VAL A 139 16.45 2.14 16.35
N ILE A 140 16.13 2.65 17.54
CA ILE A 140 16.28 1.91 18.81
C ILE A 140 14.98 1.27 19.30
N ARG A 141 13.83 1.86 18.95
CA ARG A 141 12.49 1.36 19.28
C ARG A 141 11.44 2.03 18.40
N PHE A 142 10.18 1.70 18.62
CA PHE A 142 9.05 2.32 17.91
C PHE A 142 8.04 2.88 18.89
N GLU A 143 7.43 4.00 18.52
CA GLU A 143 6.20 4.49 19.14
C GLU A 143 5.04 4.11 18.23
N ALA A 144 4.49 2.92 18.43
CA ALA A 144 3.46 2.33 17.57
C ALA A 144 2.54 1.37 18.34
N TRP A 145 1.54 0.82 17.68
CA TRP A 145 0.75 -0.30 18.12
C TRP A 145 1.60 -1.58 18.12
N MET A 146 1.57 -2.30 19.24
CA MET A 146 2.44 -3.45 19.52
C MET A 146 3.92 -3.10 19.26
N PRO A 147 4.52 -2.19 20.05
CA PRO A 147 5.88 -1.68 19.81
C PRO A 147 6.98 -2.73 20.00
N SER A 148 6.65 -3.91 20.55
CA SER A 148 7.55 -5.06 20.67
C SER A 148 7.77 -5.80 19.35
N ARG A 149 7.00 -5.51 18.29
CA ARG A 149 7.27 -6.03 16.94
C ARG A 149 8.65 -5.59 16.47
N LEU A 150 9.37 -6.46 15.77
CA LEU A 150 10.70 -6.13 15.22
C LEU A 150 10.63 -4.91 14.29
N PHE A 151 9.59 -4.86 13.47
CA PHE A 151 9.23 -3.73 12.64
C PHE A 151 7.81 -3.29 13.02
N ALA A 152 7.70 -2.43 14.03
CA ALA A 152 6.42 -1.88 14.47
C ALA A 152 6.09 -0.63 13.64
N THR A 153 5.74 -0.86 12.39
CA THR A 153 5.33 0.18 11.42
C THR A 153 4.06 -0.26 10.70
N ASP A 154 3.39 0.71 10.09
CA ASP A 154 2.28 0.51 9.16
C ASP A 154 2.81 0.22 7.74
N MET A 155 1.97 -0.37 6.88
CA MET A 155 2.33 -0.65 5.49
C MET A 155 2.81 0.61 4.73
N ALA A 156 2.20 1.77 5.00
CA ALA A 156 2.55 3.03 4.37
C ALA A 156 3.83 3.67 4.96
N GLY A 157 4.39 3.11 6.03
CA GLY A 157 5.50 3.66 6.79
C GLY A 157 6.88 3.20 6.34
N PHE A 158 6.98 2.44 5.24
CA PHE A 158 8.27 1.98 4.74
C PHE A 158 8.31 1.82 3.22
N ALA A 159 9.53 1.84 2.66
CA ALA A 159 9.80 1.38 1.30
C ALA A 159 11.09 0.55 1.25
N VAL A 160 11.19 -0.29 0.22
CA VAL A 160 12.31 -1.23 0.04
C VAL A 160 12.96 -1.02 -1.31
N ASN A 161 14.29 -1.00 -1.35
CA ASN A 161 15.02 -0.93 -2.61
C ASN A 161 14.68 -2.14 -3.51
N LEU A 162 14.43 -1.89 -4.79
CA LEU A 162 14.01 -2.90 -5.76
C LEU A 162 14.99 -4.08 -5.83
N ASN A 163 16.30 -3.83 -5.75
CA ASN A 163 17.30 -4.90 -5.83
C ASN A 163 17.17 -5.91 -4.69
N VAL A 164 16.75 -5.47 -3.49
CA VAL A 164 16.49 -6.37 -2.37
C VAL A 164 15.27 -7.26 -2.66
N ILE A 165 14.22 -6.69 -3.26
CA ILE A 165 13.02 -7.43 -3.65
C ILE A 165 13.31 -8.48 -4.73
N LEU A 166 14.13 -8.13 -5.73
CA LEU A 166 14.50 -9.01 -6.84
C LEU A 166 15.43 -10.14 -6.40
N ASN A 167 16.30 -9.90 -5.42
CA ASN A 167 17.22 -10.90 -4.87
C ASN A 167 16.61 -11.77 -3.77
N SER A 168 15.30 -11.68 -3.53
CA SER A 168 14.60 -12.45 -2.50
C SER A 168 13.33 -13.09 -3.06
N THR A 169 12.87 -14.16 -2.43
CA THR A 169 11.58 -14.80 -2.68
C THR A 169 10.50 -14.39 -1.67
N ALA A 170 10.79 -13.43 -0.78
CA ALA A 170 9.87 -12.99 0.26
C ALA A 170 8.55 -12.47 -0.32
N GLU A 171 7.44 -12.85 0.31
CA GLU A 171 6.08 -12.49 -0.09
C GLU A 171 5.23 -12.26 1.15
N PHE A 172 4.07 -11.62 0.99
CA PHE A 172 3.09 -11.60 2.07
C PHE A 172 2.48 -12.99 2.20
N GLY A 173 2.75 -13.68 3.30
CA GLY A 173 2.29 -15.05 3.55
C GLY A 173 0.81 -15.17 3.93
N LYS A 174 0.34 -16.37 4.27
CA LYS A 174 -1.05 -16.61 4.71
C LYS A 174 -1.34 -16.17 6.16
N GLY A 175 -0.33 -15.68 6.87
CA GLY A 175 -0.45 -15.14 8.21
C GLY A 175 0.92 -14.74 8.76
N CYS A 176 0.91 -13.93 9.82
CA CYS A 176 2.15 -13.46 10.46
C CYS A 176 2.00 -13.44 11.98
N ARG A 177 2.35 -14.56 12.65
CA ARG A 177 2.28 -14.64 14.12
C ARG A 177 3.26 -13.68 14.80
N LYS A 178 4.48 -13.54 14.25
CA LYS A 178 5.54 -12.66 14.77
C LYS A 178 5.15 -11.17 14.73
N GLY A 179 4.28 -10.79 13.80
CA GLY A 179 3.77 -9.43 13.64
C GLY A 179 2.39 -9.22 14.27
N PHE A 180 1.92 -10.09 15.16
CA PHE A 180 0.56 -10.00 15.74
C PHE A 180 -0.56 -9.94 14.68
N ASN A 181 -0.44 -10.75 13.63
CA ASN A 181 -1.29 -10.75 12.44
C ASN A 181 -1.19 -9.50 11.55
N SER A 182 -0.15 -8.69 11.74
CA SER A 182 0.26 -7.64 10.82
C SER A 182 1.33 -8.17 9.85
N PRO A 183 1.22 -7.92 8.54
CA PRO A 183 2.10 -8.51 7.53
C PRO A 183 3.53 -7.95 7.50
N GLU A 184 3.71 -6.69 7.87
CA GLU A 184 4.92 -5.89 7.65
C GLU A 184 6.14 -6.54 8.32
N THR A 185 5.97 -6.95 9.58
CA THR A 185 7.05 -7.57 10.34
C THR A 185 7.55 -8.85 9.67
N CYS A 186 6.67 -9.73 9.22
CA CYS A 186 7.10 -10.97 8.56
C CYS A 186 7.73 -10.68 7.21
N PHE A 187 7.11 -9.82 6.38
CA PHE A 187 7.65 -9.48 5.07
C PHE A 187 9.07 -8.91 5.15
N LEU A 188 9.29 -7.92 6.03
CA LEU A 188 10.61 -7.31 6.21
C LEU A 188 11.63 -8.30 6.80
N SER A 189 11.20 -9.17 7.71
CA SER A 189 12.07 -10.21 8.27
C SER A 189 12.45 -11.27 7.22
N ASP A 190 11.52 -11.64 6.34
CA ASP A 190 11.71 -12.63 5.27
C ASP A 190 12.60 -12.07 4.14
N LEU A 191 12.70 -10.75 4.01
CA LEU A 191 13.71 -10.06 3.20
C LEU A 191 15.11 -10.07 3.84
N GLY A 192 15.24 -10.58 5.07
CA GLY A 192 16.50 -10.69 5.80
C GLY A 192 16.88 -9.45 6.59
N PHE A 193 16.01 -8.45 6.68
CA PHE A 193 16.31 -7.22 7.43
C PHE A 193 16.31 -7.44 8.94
N GLN A 194 17.21 -6.74 9.62
CA GLN A 194 17.17 -6.50 11.05
C GLN A 194 16.84 -5.02 11.33
N ARG A 195 16.70 -4.66 12.61
CA ARG A 195 16.37 -3.27 12.99
C ARG A 195 17.50 -2.31 12.61
N GLU A 196 18.73 -2.80 12.65
CA GLU A 196 19.95 -2.04 12.37
C GLU A 196 20.09 -1.70 10.88
N ASP A 197 19.37 -2.41 10.00
CA ASP A 197 19.34 -2.11 8.56
C ASP A 197 18.41 -0.94 8.19
N ILE A 198 17.64 -0.41 9.15
CA ILE A 198 16.65 0.64 8.89
C ILE A 198 17.35 1.99 8.67
N GLU A 199 17.06 2.61 7.54
CA GLU A 199 17.35 4.02 7.24
C GLU A 199 16.16 4.87 7.74
N PRO A 200 16.30 5.63 8.84
CA PRO A 200 15.22 6.50 9.29
C PRO A 200 15.10 7.75 8.40
N PHE A 201 13.88 8.04 7.95
CA PHE A 201 13.52 9.24 7.20
C PHE A 201 12.54 10.10 8.01
N GLY A 202 12.55 11.42 7.75
CA GLY A 202 11.70 12.37 8.47
C GLY A 202 12.04 12.47 9.95
N TRP A 203 13.28 12.16 10.31
CA TRP A 203 13.83 12.39 11.65
C TRP A 203 15.07 13.24 11.51
N GLN A 204 15.11 14.37 12.21
CA GLN A 204 16.31 15.20 12.34
C GLN A 204 16.62 15.42 13.82
N SER A 205 17.87 15.18 14.21
CA SER A 205 18.31 15.32 15.61
C SER A 205 18.23 16.75 16.14
N ASN A 206 18.16 17.73 15.25
CA ASN A 206 18.30 19.16 15.56
C ASN A 206 17.01 19.96 15.29
N GLU A 207 15.94 19.32 14.85
CA GLU A 207 14.64 19.98 14.61
C GLU A 207 13.74 19.87 15.85
N GLU A 208 13.00 20.93 16.14
CA GLU A 208 12.01 20.95 17.23
C GLU A 208 10.77 20.12 16.87
N GLU A 209 10.43 20.02 15.59
CA GLU A 209 9.28 19.29 15.07
C GLU A 209 9.66 18.52 13.80
N ASN A 210 9.23 17.26 13.70
CA ASN A 210 9.44 16.42 12.52
C ASN A 210 8.14 16.30 11.72
N GLU A 211 8.20 16.45 10.40
CA GLU A 211 7.02 16.40 9.54
C GLU A 211 6.51 14.96 9.30
N VAL A 212 5.18 14.82 9.25
CA VAL A 212 4.50 13.60 8.83
C VAL A 212 4.04 13.79 7.39
N LEU A 213 4.43 12.89 6.48
CA LEU A 213 4.16 13.01 5.03
C LEU A 213 3.16 11.97 4.48
N VAL A 214 2.65 11.10 5.34
CA VAL A 214 1.65 10.08 4.98
C VAL A 214 0.68 9.85 6.13
N TRP A 215 -0.59 9.64 5.79
CA TRP A 215 -1.66 9.40 6.75
C TRP A 215 -2.50 8.19 6.36
N HIS A 216 -2.73 7.31 7.34
CA HIS A 216 -3.59 6.13 7.21
C HIS A 216 -5.08 6.52 7.31
N THR A 217 -5.56 7.31 6.36
CA THR A 217 -6.95 7.75 6.28
C THR A 217 -7.89 6.64 5.85
N LYS A 218 -9.17 6.72 6.24
CA LYS A 218 -10.23 5.82 5.77
C LYS A 218 -11.48 6.62 5.44
N THR A 219 -12.14 6.25 4.35
CA THR A 219 -13.45 6.81 4.01
C THR A 219 -14.54 6.12 4.84
N VAL A 220 -15.38 6.91 5.51
CA VAL A 220 -16.53 6.39 6.27
C VAL A 220 -17.62 5.96 5.30
N SER A 221 -18.11 4.73 5.45
CA SER A 221 -19.24 4.22 4.65
C SER A 221 -20.51 5.00 4.98
N MET A 222 -21.10 5.64 3.98
CA MET A 222 -22.32 6.41 4.12
C MET A 222 -23.55 5.54 3.87
N LYS A 223 -24.50 5.58 4.80
CA LYS A 223 -25.80 4.91 4.65
C LYS A 223 -26.79 5.87 4.01
N PHE A 224 -27.22 5.57 2.79
CA PHE A 224 -28.26 6.32 2.11
C PHE A 224 -29.56 5.53 2.06
N ASN A 225 -30.69 6.21 2.24
CA ASN A 225 -31.99 5.64 1.87
C ASN A 225 -32.04 5.53 0.35
N ARG A 226 -32.42 4.36 -0.17
CA ARG A 226 -32.65 4.18 -1.61
C ARG A 226 -33.71 5.18 -2.07
N THR A 227 -33.31 6.16 -2.88
CA THR A 227 -34.25 7.08 -3.52
C THR A 227 -34.93 6.39 -4.69
N SER A 228 -36.26 6.43 -4.72
CA SER A 228 -37.06 5.92 -5.86
C SER A 228 -36.99 6.83 -7.09
N LYS A 229 -36.53 8.07 -6.93
CA LYS A 229 -36.37 9.03 -8.03
C LYS A 229 -35.03 8.80 -8.73
N PRO A 230 -35.00 8.73 -10.08
CA PRO A 230 -33.75 8.65 -10.82
C PRO A 230 -32.92 9.91 -10.56
N ILE A 231 -31.64 9.71 -10.27
CA ILE A 231 -30.68 10.79 -10.04
C ILE A 231 -30.10 11.18 -11.42
N PRO A 232 -30.11 12.47 -11.82
CA PRO A 232 -29.59 12.91 -13.12
C PRO A 232 -28.05 12.93 -13.19
N TYR A 233 -27.38 12.28 -12.24
CA TYR A 233 -25.93 12.16 -12.16
C TYR A 233 -25.54 10.71 -12.42
N ALA A 234 -24.57 10.51 -13.31
CA ALA A 234 -23.98 9.20 -13.53
C ALA A 234 -22.76 9.06 -12.63
N PHE A 235 -22.80 8.09 -11.72
CA PHE A 235 -21.57 7.52 -11.20
C PHE A 235 -21.00 6.62 -12.28
N GLU A 236 -19.70 6.67 -12.50
CA GLU A 236 -19.02 5.71 -13.38
C GLU A 236 -19.05 4.31 -12.71
N TYR A 237 -20.21 3.66 -12.75
CA TYR A 237 -20.46 2.28 -12.35
C TYR A 237 -21.36 1.64 -13.42
N GLN A 238 -21.20 0.35 -13.69
CA GLN A 238 -21.75 -0.35 -14.87
C GLN A 238 -23.16 0.11 -15.28
N ARG A 239 -23.25 0.80 -16.42
CA ARG A 239 -24.43 0.75 -17.30
C ARG A 239 -24.46 -0.53 -18.15
N GLU A 240 -23.38 -1.30 -18.18
CA GLU A 240 -23.21 -2.42 -19.13
C GLU A 240 -24.06 -3.67 -18.79
N GLU A 241 -24.52 -3.84 -17.55
CA GLU A 241 -25.45 -4.93 -17.21
C GLU A 241 -26.88 -4.68 -17.73
N VAL A 242 -27.26 -3.41 -17.99
CA VAL A 242 -28.58 -3.08 -18.55
C VAL A 242 -28.61 -3.36 -20.05
N GLU A 243 -27.51 -3.14 -20.77
CA GLU A 243 -27.43 -3.45 -22.20
C GLU A 243 -27.35 -4.96 -22.49
N LYS A 244 -26.74 -5.76 -21.61
CA LYS A 244 -26.76 -7.23 -21.76
C LYS A 244 -28.15 -7.84 -21.46
N ARG A 245 -28.98 -7.18 -20.64
CA ARG A 245 -30.39 -7.57 -20.44
C ARG A 245 -31.27 -7.20 -21.63
N ASN A 246 -31.04 -6.04 -22.24
CA ASN A 246 -31.83 -5.58 -23.38
C ASN A 246 -31.46 -6.25 -24.72
N LYS A 247 -30.36 -7.01 -24.79
CA LYS A 247 -30.00 -7.86 -25.95
C LYS A 247 -30.45 -9.32 -25.81
N LYS A 248 -31.17 -9.68 -24.74
CA LYS A 248 -31.74 -11.03 -24.51
C LYS A 248 -33.29 -11.06 -24.54
N THR A 249 -33.91 -10.02 -25.08
CA THR A 249 -35.34 -9.93 -25.40
C THR A 249 -35.48 -9.63 -26.87
#